data_AF-S4YEM4-F1
#
_entry.id   AF-S4YEM4-F1
#
_cell.length_a   1.000
_cell.length_b   1.000
_cell.length_c   1.000
_cell.angle_alpha   90.00
_cell.angle_beta   90.00
_cell.angle_gamma   90.00
#
_symmetry.space_group_name_H-M   'P 1'
#
loop_
_entity.id
_entity.type
_entity.pdbx_description
1 polymer ?
#
loop_
_entity_poly.entity_id
_entity_poly.type
_entity_poly.pdbx_seq_one_letter_code
_entity_poly.pdbx_strand_id
1 'polypeptide(L)'
;MSRALLNELKARQIAFLEARLVSEAAARDFRERLPAGFAALLATPLGELIDAGAVARALDALAAEESLRRAVRPAAAAALAALVEAARAERRRAKELMPEGGRDKLDRILEQPKIVPERLVREVLESAALDAVMRDVLYDTLKEFSEKVNPFFAEWGLPALLKRIAPFGLGGVGKAMGTLQGEFERRLEPEIRRFLQGFSRTAMRQVHDILIAKGDTPEFVGLRKHVATWVLEQEICALVGQLDAKSSALAEELGADVAAQVLRDRPVRARTSEAIAAFVAAHARAPLGEVLGRFGIAPALDFDALAAALWPLVRSACATGPVRAWLASVVEEFFDGLPDGLEPSA
;
A
#
# COMPACT_ATOMS: atom_id res chain seq x y z
N MET A 1 -52.12 22.95 30.79
CA MET A 1 -52.09 21.45 30.76
C MET A 1 -51.68 20.91 32.12
N SER A 2 -52.14 19.72 32.54
CA SER A 2 -51.67 19.11 33.80
C SER A 2 -50.29 18.45 33.63
N ARG A 3 -49.47 18.44 34.69
CA ARG A 3 -48.14 17.82 34.69
C ARG A 3 -48.18 16.31 34.41
N ALA A 4 -49.27 15.66 34.79
CA ALA A 4 -49.53 14.26 34.45
C ALA A 4 -49.71 14.05 32.93
N LEU A 5 -50.41 14.95 32.24
CA LEU A 5 -50.61 14.88 30.79
C LEU A 5 -49.29 15.15 30.02
N LEU A 6 -48.46 16.07 30.50
CA LEU A 6 -47.13 16.31 29.90
C LEU A 6 -46.22 15.09 30.03
N ASN A 7 -46.19 14.45 31.20
CA ASN A 7 -45.43 13.23 31.41
C ASN A 7 -45.94 12.07 30.53
N GLU A 8 -47.25 11.97 30.33
CA GLU A 8 -47.84 10.97 29.44
C GLU A 8 -47.46 11.22 27.96
N LEU A 9 -47.52 12.47 27.50
CA LEU A 9 -47.11 12.85 26.14
C LEU A 9 -45.62 12.62 25.92
N LYS A 10 -44.78 12.95 26.91
CA LYS A 10 -43.34 12.66 26.91
C LYS A 10 -43.08 11.18 26.70
N ALA A 11 -43.70 10.32 27.52
CA ALA A 11 -43.55 8.86 27.40
C ALA A 11 -44.03 8.33 26.04
N ARG A 12 -45.16 8.85 25.52
CA ARG A 12 -45.67 8.49 24.18
C ARG A 12 -44.73 8.92 23.06
N GLN A 13 -44.10 10.09 23.17
CA GLN A 13 -43.17 10.61 22.16
C GLN A 13 -41.85 9.83 22.14
N ILE A 14 -41.32 9.45 23.30
CA ILE A 14 -40.14 8.57 23.41
C ILE A 14 -40.46 7.21 22.76
N ALA A 15 -41.57 6.58 23.14
CA ALA A 15 -41.98 5.29 22.58
C ALA A 15 -42.21 5.36 21.05
N PHE A 16 -42.79 6.46 20.56
CA PHE A 16 -42.94 6.70 19.13
C PHE A 16 -41.60 6.81 18.41
N LEU A 17 -40.64 7.59 18.94
CA LEU A 17 -39.33 7.76 18.31
C LEU A 17 -38.54 6.45 18.28
N GLU A 18 -38.53 5.70 19.38
CA GLU A 18 -37.89 4.38 19.44
C GLU A 18 -38.46 3.43 18.40
N ALA A 19 -39.80 3.36 18.27
CA ALA A 19 -40.45 2.52 17.27
C ALA A 19 -40.22 3.02 15.84
N ARG A 20 -40.25 4.33 15.63
CA ARG A 20 -40.11 4.96 14.31
C ARG A 20 -38.72 4.76 13.74
N LEU A 21 -37.66 4.94 14.53
CA LEU A 21 -36.27 4.88 14.08
C LEU A 21 -35.82 3.49 13.62
N VAL A 22 -36.51 2.43 14.04
CA VAL A 22 -36.20 1.05 13.63
C VAL A 22 -37.24 0.44 12.68
N SER A 23 -38.20 1.25 12.21
CA SER A 23 -39.31 0.81 11.36
C SER A 23 -38.92 0.66 9.89
N GLU A 24 -39.69 -0.15 9.15
CA GLU A 24 -39.59 -0.25 7.69
C GLU A 24 -39.88 1.07 6.98
N ALA A 25 -40.70 1.94 7.59
CA ALA A 25 -40.90 3.29 7.09
C ALA A 25 -39.62 4.14 7.19
N ALA A 26 -38.84 3.99 8.26
CA ALA A 26 -37.56 4.70 8.37
C ALA A 26 -36.51 4.13 7.42
N ALA A 27 -36.54 2.82 7.15
CA ALA A 27 -35.69 2.20 6.14
C ALA A 27 -35.93 2.79 4.76
N ARG A 28 -37.21 2.93 4.36
CA ARG A 28 -37.60 3.53 3.09
C ARG A 28 -37.22 5.01 3.03
N ASP A 29 -37.54 5.79 4.05
CA ASP A 29 -37.18 7.20 4.09
C ASP A 29 -35.66 7.41 4.05
N PHE A 30 -34.90 6.58 4.74
CA PHE A 30 -33.44 6.61 4.72
C PHE A 30 -32.92 6.39 3.30
N ARG A 31 -33.42 5.35 2.61
CA ARG A 31 -33.06 5.06 1.22
C ARG A 31 -33.45 6.18 0.27
N GLU A 32 -34.67 6.70 0.37
CA GLU A 32 -35.19 7.76 -0.50
C GLU A 32 -34.46 9.09 -0.31
N ARG A 33 -34.05 9.40 0.93
CA ARG A 33 -33.38 10.68 1.26
C ARG A 33 -31.87 10.62 1.10
N LEU A 34 -31.26 9.43 1.05
CA LEU A 34 -29.81 9.28 0.94
C LEU A 34 -29.21 10.01 -0.28
N PRO A 35 -29.80 9.94 -1.50
CA PRO A 35 -29.28 10.68 -2.65
C PRO A 35 -29.36 12.20 -2.46
N ALA A 36 -30.46 12.70 -1.91
CA ALA A 36 -30.65 14.12 -1.65
C ALA A 36 -29.68 14.64 -0.57
N GLY A 37 -29.49 13.87 0.50
CA GLY A 37 -28.50 14.17 1.54
C GLY A 37 -27.08 14.17 1.02
N PHE A 38 -26.73 13.21 0.15
CA PHE A 38 -25.42 13.16 -0.49
C PHE A 38 -25.19 14.34 -1.46
N ALA A 39 -26.19 14.69 -2.26
CA ALA A 39 -26.13 15.85 -3.14
C ALA A 39 -25.98 17.16 -2.34
N ALA A 40 -26.70 17.29 -1.23
CA ALA A 40 -26.56 18.43 -0.33
C ALA A 40 -25.14 18.48 0.27
N LEU A 41 -24.60 17.35 0.74
CA LEU A 41 -23.23 17.26 1.25
C LEU A 41 -22.18 17.70 0.21
N LEU A 42 -22.34 17.28 -1.05
CA LEU A 42 -21.43 17.70 -2.13
C LEU A 42 -21.55 19.18 -2.48
N ALA A 43 -22.73 19.78 -2.28
CA ALA A 43 -22.97 21.20 -2.52
C ALA A 43 -22.47 22.08 -1.37
N THR A 44 -22.33 21.55 -0.16
CA THR A 44 -21.85 22.30 1.01
C THR A 44 -20.38 22.71 0.83
N PRO A 45 -20.02 23.98 1.14
CA PRO A 45 -18.64 24.42 1.14
C PRO A 45 -17.77 23.61 2.11
N LEU A 46 -16.53 23.26 1.71
CA LEU A 46 -15.63 22.43 2.52
C LEU A 46 -15.40 23.01 3.92
N GLY A 47 -15.31 24.34 4.05
CA GLY A 47 -15.07 25.02 5.32
C GLY A 47 -16.24 24.94 6.30
N GLU A 48 -17.44 24.61 5.84
CA GLU A 48 -18.61 24.35 6.70
C GLU A 48 -18.65 22.89 7.16
N LEU A 49 -18.03 21.98 6.41
CA LEU A 49 -17.98 20.55 6.72
C LEU A 49 -16.79 20.16 7.58
N ILE A 50 -15.66 20.86 7.44
CA ILE A 50 -14.39 20.49 8.06
C ILE A 50 -13.80 21.67 8.83
N ASP A 51 -13.75 21.55 10.15
CA ASP A 51 -12.88 22.36 11.01
C ASP A 51 -11.50 21.71 11.06
N ALA A 52 -10.52 22.30 10.39
CA ALA A 52 -9.14 21.80 10.36
C ALA A 52 -8.51 21.66 11.76
N GLY A 53 -8.85 22.56 12.68
CA GLY A 53 -8.40 22.49 14.07
C GLY A 53 -9.06 21.34 14.82
N ALA A 54 -10.34 21.06 14.57
CA ALA A 54 -11.02 19.89 15.12
C ALA A 54 -10.45 18.58 14.56
N VAL A 55 -10.15 18.52 13.26
CA VAL A 55 -9.48 17.36 12.64
C VAL A 55 -8.10 17.14 13.25
N ALA A 56 -7.29 18.19 13.41
CA ALA A 56 -5.98 18.08 14.05
C ALA A 56 -6.09 17.57 15.50
N ARG A 57 -7.03 18.10 16.29
CA ARG A 57 -7.30 17.63 17.66
C ARG A 57 -7.81 16.18 17.68
N ALA A 58 -8.64 15.79 16.73
CA ALA A 58 -9.11 14.41 16.61
C ALA A 58 -7.95 13.46 16.28
N LEU A 59 -7.11 13.79 15.29
CA LEU A 59 -5.90 13.01 14.97
C LEU A 59 -4.95 12.92 16.17
N ASP A 60 -4.79 14.01 16.92
CA ASP A 60 -3.99 14.06 18.14
C ASP A 60 -4.57 13.18 19.26
N ALA A 61 -5.90 13.16 19.42
CA ALA A 61 -6.59 12.32 20.39
C ALA A 61 -6.51 10.83 20.02
N LEU A 62 -6.77 10.50 18.75
CA LEU A 62 -6.62 9.13 18.20
C LEU A 62 -5.18 8.62 18.36
N ALA A 63 -4.19 9.50 18.21
CA ALA A 63 -2.78 9.19 18.44
C ALA A 63 -2.45 9.01 19.93
N ALA A 64 -3.04 9.83 20.81
CA ALA A 64 -2.77 9.82 22.24
C ALA A 64 -3.44 8.64 22.98
N GLU A 65 -4.60 8.16 22.53
CA GLU A 65 -5.36 7.12 23.22
C GLU A 65 -4.81 5.70 22.97
N GLU A 66 -4.24 5.13 24.03
CA GLU A 66 -3.84 3.72 24.10
C GLU A 66 -5.05 2.76 24.01
N SER A 67 -6.23 3.20 24.48
CA SER A 67 -7.52 2.49 24.47
C SER A 67 -8.01 2.22 23.04
N LEU A 68 -7.99 3.24 22.18
CA LEU A 68 -8.40 3.12 20.80
C LEU A 68 -7.42 2.24 20.00
N ARG A 69 -6.11 2.34 20.28
CA ARG A 69 -5.12 1.44 19.69
C ARG A 69 -5.34 -0.02 20.06
N ARG A 70 -5.75 -0.32 21.31
CA ARG A 70 -6.11 -1.68 21.74
C ARG A 70 -7.41 -2.20 21.13
N ALA A 71 -8.35 -1.34 20.78
CA ALA A 71 -9.60 -1.74 20.12
C ALA A 71 -9.46 -1.85 18.59
N VAL A 72 -8.72 -0.94 17.97
CA VAL A 72 -8.55 -0.86 16.50
C VAL A 72 -7.50 -1.85 16.01
N ARG A 73 -6.40 -2.10 16.75
CA ARG A 73 -5.34 -3.02 16.30
C ARG A 73 -5.85 -4.45 16.07
N PRO A 74 -6.61 -5.09 16.98
CA PRO A 74 -7.15 -6.43 16.73
C PRO A 74 -8.15 -6.46 15.58
N ALA A 75 -8.99 -5.43 15.45
CA ALA A 75 -9.98 -5.33 14.38
C ALA A 75 -9.31 -5.12 13.01
N ALA A 76 -8.30 -4.26 12.93
CA ALA A 76 -7.51 -4.01 11.73
C ALA A 76 -6.68 -5.23 11.34
N ALA A 77 -6.05 -5.92 12.30
CA ALA A 77 -5.34 -7.17 12.06
C ALA A 77 -6.29 -8.26 11.54
N ALA A 78 -7.46 -8.42 12.16
CA ALA A 78 -8.46 -9.38 11.69
C ALA A 78 -8.99 -9.04 10.28
N ALA A 79 -9.22 -7.76 9.99
CA ALA A 79 -9.63 -7.31 8.66
C ALA A 79 -8.53 -7.53 7.61
N LEU A 80 -7.28 -7.23 7.95
CA LEU A 80 -6.14 -7.43 7.05
C LEU A 80 -5.87 -8.92 6.80
N ALA A 81 -5.93 -9.76 7.84
CA ALA A 81 -5.84 -11.21 7.70
C ALA A 81 -6.96 -11.76 6.78
N ALA A 82 -8.20 -11.28 6.95
CA ALA A 82 -9.31 -11.65 6.08
C ALA A 82 -9.10 -11.19 4.63
N LEU A 83 -8.54 -10.00 4.41
CA LEU A 83 -8.19 -9.51 3.07
C LEU A 83 -7.05 -10.30 2.43
N VAL A 84 -6.03 -10.69 3.20
CA VAL A 84 -4.93 -11.54 2.73
C VAL A 84 -5.44 -12.93 2.36
N GLU A 85 -6.32 -13.52 3.17
CA GLU A 85 -6.96 -14.81 2.85
C GLU A 85 -7.84 -14.70 1.60
N ALA A 86 -8.63 -13.63 1.47
CA ALA A 86 -9.42 -13.38 0.25
C ALA A 86 -8.51 -13.20 -0.98
N ALA A 87 -7.38 -12.50 -0.84
CA ALA A 87 -6.40 -12.33 -1.90
C ALA A 87 -5.67 -13.64 -2.26
N ARG A 88 -5.41 -14.52 -1.29
CA ARG A 88 -4.89 -15.89 -1.53
C ARG A 88 -5.87 -16.76 -2.30
N ALA A 89 -7.17 -16.55 -2.12
CA ALA A 89 -8.21 -17.23 -2.89
C ALA A 89 -8.44 -16.62 -4.28
N GLU A 90 -7.96 -15.40 -4.54
CA GLU A 90 -8.16 -14.68 -5.80
C GLU A 90 -7.21 -15.17 -6.90
N ARG A 91 -7.79 -15.81 -7.93
CA ARG A 91 -7.05 -16.36 -9.07
C ARG A 91 -7.03 -15.46 -10.29
N ARG A 92 -7.83 -14.38 -10.29
CA ARG A 92 -7.77 -13.40 -11.37
C ARG A 92 -6.39 -12.76 -11.43
N ARG A 93 -5.99 -12.37 -12.64
CA ARG A 93 -4.74 -11.63 -12.83
C ARG A 93 -4.90 -10.20 -12.34
N ALA A 94 -3.83 -9.60 -11.84
CA ALA A 94 -3.87 -8.22 -11.37
C ALA A 94 -4.39 -7.22 -12.43
N LYS A 95 -4.10 -7.46 -13.72
CA LYS A 95 -4.65 -6.65 -14.84
C LYS A 95 -6.17 -6.68 -14.96
N GLU A 96 -6.83 -7.76 -14.53
CA GLU A 96 -8.29 -7.93 -14.61
C GLU A 96 -9.01 -7.16 -13.50
N LEU A 97 -8.29 -6.74 -12.46
CA LEU A 97 -8.80 -5.91 -11.37
C LEU A 97 -8.55 -4.41 -11.61
N MET A 98 -7.82 -4.06 -12.68
CA MET A 98 -7.57 -2.66 -12.99
C MET A 98 -8.84 -1.99 -13.53
N PRO A 99 -9.13 -0.75 -13.12
CA PRO A 99 -10.20 0.03 -13.74
C PRO A 99 -9.86 0.32 -15.21
N GLU A 100 -10.89 0.60 -16.02
CA GLU A 100 -10.71 1.00 -17.41
C GLU A 100 -9.75 2.19 -17.54
N GLY A 101 -8.80 2.11 -18.47
CA GLY A 101 -7.73 3.09 -18.64
C GLY A 101 -6.65 3.09 -17.55
N GLY A 102 -6.71 2.18 -16.57
CA GLY A 102 -5.70 2.05 -15.52
C GLY A 102 -4.30 1.73 -16.08
N ARG A 103 -4.23 0.90 -17.12
CA ARG A 103 -2.95 0.53 -17.77
C ARG A 103 -2.27 1.72 -18.43
N ASP A 104 -3.04 2.56 -19.13
CA ASP A 104 -2.50 3.76 -19.79
C ASP A 104 -1.96 4.77 -18.77
N LYS A 105 -2.63 4.90 -17.62
CA LYS A 105 -2.15 5.72 -16.50
C LYS A 105 -0.87 5.16 -15.90
N LEU A 106 -0.79 3.84 -15.71
CA LEU A 106 0.42 3.17 -15.23
C LEU A 106 1.60 3.38 -16.20
N ASP A 107 1.37 3.22 -17.50
CA ASP A 107 2.38 3.46 -18.52
C ASP A 107 2.91 4.89 -18.48
N ARG A 108 2.02 5.88 -18.36
CA ARG A 108 2.40 7.30 -18.19
C ARG A 108 3.20 7.58 -16.93
N ILE A 109 2.90 6.85 -15.84
CA ILE A 109 3.70 6.94 -14.61
C ILE A 109 5.08 6.36 -14.89
N LEU A 110 5.19 5.18 -15.49
CA LEU A 110 6.46 4.49 -15.76
C LEU A 110 7.35 5.21 -16.77
N GLU A 111 6.77 6.03 -17.64
CA GLU A 111 7.47 6.95 -18.56
C GLU A 111 8.04 8.18 -17.86
N GLN A 112 7.62 8.50 -16.63
CA GLN A 112 8.15 9.68 -15.95
C GLN A 112 9.66 9.56 -15.75
N PRO A 113 10.40 10.66 -15.95
CA PRO A 113 11.81 10.69 -15.65
C PRO A 113 12.05 10.59 -14.14
N LYS A 114 13.18 9.99 -13.74
CA LYS A 114 13.64 9.95 -12.34
C LYS A 114 12.68 9.29 -11.33
N ILE A 115 11.89 8.30 -11.75
CA ILE A 115 11.02 7.52 -10.84
C ILE A 115 11.82 6.84 -9.74
N VAL A 116 13.00 6.31 -10.08
CA VAL A 116 13.87 5.64 -9.11
C VAL A 116 14.85 6.68 -8.56
N PRO A 117 14.81 7.00 -7.25
CA PRO A 117 15.74 7.96 -6.68
C PRO A 117 17.18 7.47 -6.80
N GLU A 118 18.06 8.29 -7.38
CA GLU A 118 19.49 7.98 -7.54
C GLU A 118 20.14 7.52 -6.23
N ARG A 119 19.79 8.19 -5.12
CA ARG A 119 20.30 7.83 -3.80
C ARG A 119 19.92 6.41 -3.38
N LEU A 120 18.70 5.96 -3.68
CA LEU A 120 18.25 4.61 -3.37
C LEU A 120 19.05 3.58 -4.17
N VAL A 121 19.26 3.83 -5.46
CA VAL A 121 20.06 2.96 -6.34
C VAL A 121 21.48 2.85 -5.81
N ARG A 122 22.09 3.96 -5.42
CA ARG A 122 23.44 4.00 -4.85
C ARG A 122 23.57 3.16 -3.59
N GLU A 123 22.70 3.38 -2.59
CA GLU A 123 22.74 2.68 -1.31
C GLU A 123 22.56 1.15 -1.47
N VAL A 124 21.70 0.73 -2.41
CA VAL A 124 21.50 -0.70 -2.72
C VAL A 124 22.74 -1.29 -3.41
N LEU A 125 23.29 -0.61 -4.41
CA LEU A 125 24.46 -1.06 -5.19
C LEU A 125 25.77 -1.04 -4.38
N GLU A 126 25.89 -0.16 -3.40
CA GLU A 126 27.03 -0.08 -2.49
C GLU A 126 26.89 -1.02 -1.27
N SER A 127 25.77 -1.74 -1.15
CA SER A 127 25.57 -2.65 -0.03
C SER A 127 26.55 -3.82 -0.07
N ALA A 128 27.14 -4.13 1.09
CA ALA A 128 28.08 -5.26 1.23
C ALA A 128 27.41 -6.61 0.88
N ALA A 129 26.10 -6.73 1.06
CA ALA A 129 25.33 -7.91 0.69
C ALA A 129 25.31 -8.10 -0.84
N LEU A 130 25.07 -7.04 -1.61
CA LEU A 130 25.06 -7.12 -3.06
C LEU A 130 26.47 -7.29 -3.65
N ASP A 131 27.50 -6.68 -3.04
CA ASP A 131 28.91 -6.92 -3.39
C ASP A 131 29.28 -8.41 -3.23
N ALA A 132 28.82 -9.05 -2.15
CA ALA A 132 29.04 -10.49 -1.93
C ALA A 132 28.38 -11.35 -3.02
N VAL A 133 27.09 -11.10 -3.32
CA VAL A 133 26.35 -11.83 -4.38
C VAL A 133 27.02 -11.64 -5.75
N MET A 134 27.38 -10.41 -6.10
CA MET A 134 28.02 -10.11 -7.38
C MET A 134 29.40 -10.73 -7.49
N ARG A 135 30.15 -10.82 -6.39
CA ARG A 135 31.43 -11.53 -6.38
C ARG A 135 31.26 -13.00 -6.72
N ASP A 136 30.23 -13.65 -6.18
CA ASP A 136 29.95 -15.06 -6.44
C ASP A 136 29.51 -15.27 -7.89
N VAL A 137 28.60 -14.44 -8.42
CA VAL A 137 28.17 -14.49 -9.83
C VAL A 137 29.34 -14.26 -10.80
N LEU A 138 30.17 -13.25 -10.54
CA LEU A 138 31.34 -12.96 -11.37
C LEU A 138 32.40 -14.06 -11.24
N TYR A 139 32.53 -14.69 -10.08
CA TYR A 139 33.39 -15.85 -9.87
C TYR A 139 32.95 -17.03 -10.71
N ASP A 140 31.67 -17.39 -10.64
CA ASP A 140 31.13 -18.49 -11.44
C ASP A 140 31.25 -18.21 -12.93
N THR A 141 30.97 -16.98 -13.36
CA THR A 141 31.09 -16.57 -14.77
C THR A 141 32.54 -16.60 -15.25
N LEU A 142 33.50 -16.11 -14.46
CA LEU A 142 34.93 -16.16 -14.82
C LEU A 142 35.47 -17.58 -14.78
N LYS A 143 34.99 -18.41 -13.86
CA LYS A 143 35.34 -19.83 -13.81
C LYS A 143 34.82 -20.56 -15.04
N GLU A 144 33.55 -20.35 -15.40
CA GLU A 144 32.93 -20.93 -16.59
C GLU A 144 33.61 -20.44 -17.88
N PHE A 145 33.94 -19.14 -17.97
CA PHE A 145 34.72 -18.59 -19.07
C PHE A 145 36.12 -19.22 -19.11
N SER A 146 36.81 -19.29 -17.96
CA SER A 146 38.13 -19.92 -17.86
C SER A 146 38.06 -21.37 -18.31
N GLU A 147 37.09 -22.16 -17.88
CA GLU A 147 36.89 -23.55 -18.31
C GLU A 147 36.63 -23.66 -19.82
N LYS A 148 35.82 -22.76 -20.39
CA LYS A 148 35.46 -22.74 -21.82
C LYS A 148 36.55 -22.19 -22.74
N VAL A 149 37.41 -21.31 -22.23
CA VAL A 149 38.47 -20.62 -22.98
C VAL A 149 39.85 -21.19 -22.65
N ASN A 150 39.94 -22.10 -21.67
CA ASN A 150 41.18 -22.80 -21.34
C ASN A 150 41.69 -23.50 -22.61
N PRO A 151 42.85 -23.10 -23.16
CA PRO A 151 43.38 -23.66 -24.38
C PRO A 151 43.69 -25.16 -24.25
N PHE A 152 43.69 -25.73 -23.06
CA PHE A 152 43.85 -27.18 -22.84
C PHE A 152 42.54 -27.98 -22.95
N PHE A 153 41.36 -27.34 -22.85
CA PHE A 153 40.03 -27.99 -22.88
C PHE A 153 39.10 -27.47 -23.99
N ALA A 154 39.32 -26.26 -24.51
CA ALA A 154 38.48 -25.67 -25.54
C ALA A 154 38.60 -26.43 -26.89
N GLU A 155 37.49 -26.55 -27.63
CA GLU A 155 37.43 -27.25 -28.93
C GLU A 155 38.38 -26.66 -30.00
N TRP A 156 38.76 -25.39 -29.85
CA TRP A 156 39.70 -24.67 -30.71
C TRP A 156 41.14 -24.63 -30.15
N GLY A 157 41.40 -25.27 -29.00
CA GLY A 157 42.66 -25.22 -28.25
C GLY A 157 43.69 -26.31 -28.61
N LEU A 158 44.67 -26.51 -27.72
CA LEU A 158 45.79 -27.47 -27.78
C LEU A 158 45.43 -28.88 -28.29
N PRO A 159 44.26 -29.48 -28.01
CA PRO A 159 43.87 -30.74 -28.65
C PRO A 159 43.82 -30.66 -30.19
N ALA A 160 43.40 -29.52 -30.75
CA ALA A 160 43.40 -29.25 -32.18
C ALA A 160 44.82 -29.01 -32.74
N LEU A 161 45.71 -28.39 -31.95
CA LEU A 161 47.14 -28.23 -32.30
C LEU A 161 47.91 -29.56 -32.18
N LEU A 162 47.60 -30.40 -31.18
CA LEU A 162 48.19 -31.73 -31.00
C LEU A 162 47.78 -32.69 -32.12
N LYS A 163 46.51 -32.65 -32.57
CA LYS A 163 46.07 -33.37 -33.79
C LYS A 163 46.85 -32.94 -35.04
N ARG A 164 47.32 -31.70 -35.10
CA ARG A 164 48.07 -31.13 -36.24
C ARG A 164 49.58 -31.41 -36.16
N ILE A 165 50.12 -31.73 -35.00
CA ILE A 165 51.55 -32.03 -34.74
C ILE A 165 51.81 -33.54 -34.58
N ALA A 166 50.77 -34.36 -34.74
CA ALA A 166 50.80 -35.82 -34.58
C ALA A 166 51.76 -36.66 -35.46
N PRO A 167 52.51 -36.18 -36.49
CA PRO A 167 53.50 -37.04 -37.13
C PRO A 167 54.84 -37.15 -36.38
N PHE A 168 55.12 -36.33 -35.36
CA PHE A 168 56.42 -36.35 -34.66
C PHE A 168 56.25 -36.71 -33.18
N GLY A 169 56.93 -37.79 -32.76
CA GLY A 169 56.61 -38.60 -31.58
C GLY A 169 56.58 -37.88 -30.21
N LEU A 170 55.61 -38.27 -29.38
CA LEU A 170 55.24 -37.58 -28.13
C LEU A 170 55.11 -38.56 -26.94
N GLY A 171 56.24 -39.03 -26.40
CA GLY A 171 56.27 -39.72 -25.11
C GLY A 171 56.52 -38.81 -23.90
N GLY A 172 57.26 -37.70 -24.09
CA GLY A 172 57.72 -36.82 -23.00
C GLY A 172 56.93 -35.53 -22.79
N VAL A 173 56.30 -35.01 -23.83
CA VAL A 173 55.62 -33.69 -23.79
C VAL A 173 54.28 -33.75 -23.03
N GLY A 174 53.59 -34.90 -23.04
CA GLY A 174 52.31 -35.07 -22.33
C GLY A 174 52.41 -34.92 -20.81
N LYS A 175 53.49 -35.43 -20.19
CA LYS A 175 53.71 -35.29 -18.73
C LYS A 175 54.13 -33.88 -18.33
N ALA A 176 55.00 -33.23 -19.12
CA ALA A 176 55.40 -31.84 -18.86
C ALA A 176 54.21 -30.88 -18.97
N MET A 177 53.31 -31.10 -19.94
CA MET A 177 52.09 -30.30 -20.12
C MET A 177 51.07 -30.54 -19.01
N GLY A 178 50.86 -31.77 -18.54
CA GLY A 178 49.97 -32.05 -17.40
C GLY A 178 50.45 -31.41 -16.08
N THR A 179 51.77 -31.25 -15.92
CA THR A 179 52.35 -30.59 -14.73
C THR A 179 52.18 -29.07 -14.82
N LEU A 180 52.41 -28.47 -16.00
CA LEU A 180 52.14 -27.05 -16.27
C LEU A 180 50.65 -26.71 -16.15
N GLN A 181 49.76 -27.61 -16.56
CA GLN A 181 48.32 -27.47 -16.42
C GLN A 181 47.90 -27.39 -14.94
N GLY A 182 48.38 -28.32 -14.12
CA GLY A 182 48.08 -28.33 -12.68
C GLY A 182 48.66 -27.11 -11.95
N GLU A 183 49.84 -26.62 -12.34
CA GLU A 183 50.40 -25.38 -11.76
C GLU A 183 49.66 -24.12 -12.22
N PHE A 184 49.18 -24.09 -13.46
CA PHE A 184 48.40 -22.98 -13.99
C PHE A 184 47.06 -22.86 -13.24
N GLU A 185 46.26 -23.92 -13.18
CA GLU A 185 44.97 -23.92 -12.44
C GLU A 185 45.14 -23.50 -10.97
N ARG A 186 46.18 -24.01 -10.31
CA ARG A 186 46.46 -23.73 -8.90
C ARG A 186 46.91 -22.29 -8.63
N ARG A 187 47.42 -21.58 -9.65
CA ARG A 187 47.77 -20.15 -9.57
C ARG A 187 46.67 -19.21 -10.05
N LEU A 188 45.83 -19.68 -10.98
CA LEU A 188 44.79 -18.88 -11.62
C LEU A 188 43.60 -18.64 -10.69
N GLU A 189 43.22 -19.64 -9.88
CA GLU A 189 42.07 -19.52 -8.97
C GLU A 189 42.26 -18.43 -7.88
N PRO A 190 43.43 -18.31 -7.22
CA PRO A 190 43.73 -17.18 -6.34
C PRO A 190 43.75 -15.82 -7.05
N GLU A 191 44.26 -15.75 -8.29
CA GLU A 191 44.32 -14.51 -9.07
C GLU A 191 42.93 -14.05 -9.54
N ILE A 192 42.06 -14.97 -9.98
CA ILE A 192 40.65 -14.69 -10.28
C ILE A 192 39.97 -14.11 -9.03
N ARG A 193 40.11 -14.75 -7.86
CA ARG A 193 39.51 -14.26 -6.62
C ARG A 193 40.01 -12.86 -6.25
N ARG A 194 41.30 -12.59 -6.43
CA ARG A 194 41.91 -11.28 -6.14
C ARG A 194 41.50 -10.20 -7.14
N PHE A 195 41.37 -10.53 -8.41
CA PHE A 195 40.86 -9.64 -9.46
C PHE A 195 39.39 -9.28 -9.22
N LEU A 196 38.56 -10.28 -8.91
CA LEU A 196 37.14 -10.12 -8.63
C LEU A 196 36.85 -9.22 -7.44
N GLN A 197 37.67 -9.30 -6.38
CA GLN A 197 37.55 -8.40 -5.22
C GLN A 197 37.67 -6.91 -5.58
N GLY A 198 38.45 -6.56 -6.61
CA GLY A 198 38.57 -5.19 -7.10
C GLY A 198 37.57 -4.85 -8.22
N PHE A 199 37.23 -5.84 -9.04
CA PHE A 199 36.38 -5.64 -10.21
C PHE A 199 34.89 -5.56 -9.87
N SER A 200 34.40 -6.31 -8.86
CA SER A 200 32.98 -6.25 -8.45
C SER A 200 32.54 -4.82 -8.13
N ARG A 201 33.32 -4.11 -7.32
CA ARG A 201 33.07 -2.70 -6.95
C ARG A 201 33.16 -1.72 -8.12
N THR A 202 33.89 -2.08 -9.16
CA THR A 202 34.02 -1.27 -10.38
C THR A 202 32.84 -1.52 -11.31
N ALA A 203 32.46 -2.78 -11.50
CA ALA A 203 31.26 -3.17 -12.23
C ALA A 203 29.99 -2.60 -11.58
N MET A 204 29.88 -2.61 -10.25
CA MET A 204 28.74 -2.02 -9.53
C MET A 204 28.65 -0.50 -9.70
N ARG A 205 29.79 0.21 -9.72
CA ARG A 205 29.83 1.64 -10.07
C ARG A 205 29.42 1.89 -11.51
N GLN A 206 29.84 1.05 -12.46
CA GLN A 206 29.37 1.17 -13.85
C GLN A 206 27.88 0.89 -13.98
N VAL A 207 27.35 -0.09 -13.26
CA VAL A 207 25.91 -0.39 -13.21
C VAL A 207 25.13 0.78 -12.61
N HIS A 208 25.63 1.40 -11.54
CA HIS A 208 25.09 2.64 -10.98
C HIS A 208 25.04 3.76 -12.02
N ASP A 209 26.16 4.04 -12.68
CA ASP A 209 26.27 5.11 -13.67
C ASP A 209 25.36 4.85 -14.86
N ILE A 210 25.20 3.59 -15.28
CA ILE A 210 24.26 3.19 -16.33
C ILE A 210 22.81 3.38 -15.85
N LEU A 211 22.45 2.93 -14.65
CA LEU A 211 21.08 3.02 -14.12
C LEU A 211 20.62 4.47 -13.92
N ILE A 212 21.54 5.37 -13.55
CA ILE A 212 21.23 6.78 -13.33
C ILE A 212 21.30 7.57 -14.65
N ALA A 213 22.37 7.42 -15.42
CA ALA A 213 22.54 8.19 -16.65
C ALA A 213 21.62 7.69 -17.78
N LYS A 214 21.27 6.39 -17.77
CA LYS A 214 20.41 5.78 -18.79
C LYS A 214 19.04 5.35 -18.27
N GLY A 215 18.70 5.59 -17.00
CA GLY A 215 17.43 5.15 -16.43
C GLY A 215 16.19 5.64 -17.18
N ASP A 216 16.31 6.78 -17.87
CA ASP A 216 15.26 7.39 -18.68
C ASP A 216 15.40 7.16 -20.20
N THR A 217 16.33 6.30 -20.64
CA THR A 217 16.41 5.93 -22.05
C THR A 217 15.24 5.01 -22.44
N PRO A 218 14.87 4.95 -23.73
CA PRO A 218 13.76 4.11 -24.20
C PRO A 218 13.86 2.65 -23.78
N GLU A 219 15.07 2.10 -23.67
CA GLU A 219 15.31 0.72 -23.26
C GLU A 219 14.96 0.49 -21.78
N PHE A 220 15.35 1.40 -20.89
CA PHE A 220 15.03 1.30 -19.46
C PHE A 220 13.56 1.62 -19.17
N VAL A 221 12.95 2.55 -19.91
CA VAL A 221 11.49 2.76 -19.88
C VAL A 221 10.78 1.47 -20.33
N GLY A 222 11.26 0.83 -21.41
CA GLY A 222 10.76 -0.46 -21.89
C GLY A 222 10.88 -1.55 -20.84
N LEU A 223 12.02 -1.65 -20.15
CA LEU A 223 12.23 -2.60 -19.05
C LEU A 223 11.26 -2.36 -17.89
N ARG A 224 11.06 -1.10 -17.46
CA ARG A 224 10.10 -0.73 -16.41
C ARG A 224 8.67 -1.17 -16.78
N LYS A 225 8.24 -0.87 -18.00
CA LYS A 225 6.92 -1.28 -18.52
C LYS A 225 6.80 -2.80 -18.64
N HIS A 226 7.87 -3.49 -19.01
CA HIS A 226 7.89 -4.94 -19.08
C HIS A 226 7.70 -5.58 -17.71
N VAL A 227 8.46 -5.14 -16.70
CA VAL A 227 8.30 -5.62 -15.31
C VAL A 227 6.89 -5.34 -14.78
N ALA A 228 6.38 -4.13 -15.00
CA ALA A 228 5.01 -3.79 -14.58
C ALA A 228 3.96 -4.65 -15.28
N THR A 229 4.09 -4.88 -16.59
CA THR A 229 3.22 -5.79 -17.34
C THR A 229 3.31 -7.21 -16.80
N TRP A 230 4.52 -7.70 -16.52
CA TRP A 230 4.72 -9.03 -15.95
C TRP A 230 4.03 -9.17 -14.58
N VAL A 231 4.17 -8.19 -13.68
CA VAL A 231 3.45 -8.19 -12.38
C VAL A 231 1.94 -8.21 -12.59
N LEU A 232 1.44 -7.41 -13.55
CA LEU A 232 0.01 -7.35 -13.87
C LEU A 232 -0.54 -8.65 -14.49
N GLU A 233 0.32 -9.45 -15.10
CA GLU A 233 -0.04 -10.75 -15.66
C GLU A 233 -0.05 -11.88 -14.63
N GLN A 234 0.50 -11.66 -13.43
CA GLN A 234 0.46 -12.63 -12.34
C GLN A 234 -0.93 -12.70 -11.72
N GLU A 235 -1.30 -13.90 -11.26
CA GLU A 235 -2.47 -14.12 -10.41
C GLU A 235 -2.25 -13.48 -9.04
N ILE A 236 -3.29 -12.88 -8.44
CA ILE A 236 -3.17 -12.24 -7.12
C ILE A 236 -2.70 -13.24 -6.06
N CYS A 237 -3.20 -14.48 -6.10
CA CYS A 237 -2.76 -15.55 -5.22
C CYS A 237 -1.27 -15.89 -5.36
N ALA A 238 -0.66 -15.71 -6.54
CA ALA A 238 0.77 -15.94 -6.75
C ALA A 238 1.63 -14.80 -6.18
N LEU A 239 1.12 -13.56 -6.25
CA LEU A 239 1.79 -12.38 -5.67
C LEU A 239 1.72 -12.38 -4.13
N VAL A 240 0.60 -12.82 -3.56
CA VAL A 240 0.37 -12.82 -2.10
C VAL A 240 0.76 -14.16 -1.47
N GLY A 241 0.71 -15.26 -2.21
CA GLY A 241 0.95 -16.61 -1.72
C GLY A 241 2.38 -16.89 -1.26
N GLN A 242 3.35 -16.04 -1.63
CA GLN A 242 4.72 -16.14 -1.11
C GLN A 242 4.89 -15.56 0.30
N LEU A 243 3.92 -14.79 0.80
CA LEU A 243 3.87 -14.43 2.22
C LEU A 243 3.30 -15.64 2.96
N ASP A 244 4.12 -16.35 3.73
CA ASP A 244 3.61 -17.36 4.64
C ASP A 244 2.78 -16.69 5.78
N ALA A 245 2.01 -17.49 6.52
CA ALA A 245 1.17 -16.97 7.61
C ALA A 245 1.98 -16.18 8.66
N LYS A 246 3.26 -16.51 8.83
CA LYS A 246 4.16 -15.89 9.81
C LYS A 246 4.66 -14.52 9.33
N SER A 247 5.08 -14.40 8.08
CA SER A 247 5.46 -13.14 7.44
C SER A 247 4.27 -12.20 7.27
N SER A 248 3.07 -12.75 7.04
CA SER A 248 1.83 -11.95 7.01
C SER A 248 1.56 -11.31 8.39
N ALA A 249 1.60 -12.10 9.46
CA ALA A 249 1.44 -11.59 10.82
C ALA A 249 2.52 -10.58 11.22
N LEU A 250 3.78 -10.78 10.78
CA LEU A 250 4.86 -9.82 11.02
C LEU A 250 4.68 -8.51 10.23
N ALA A 251 4.18 -8.58 8.99
CA ALA A 251 3.88 -7.39 8.19
C ALA A 251 2.69 -6.61 8.77
N GLU A 252 1.69 -7.31 9.30
CA GLU A 252 0.56 -6.71 10.03
C GLU A 252 1.03 -5.97 11.28
N GLU A 253 1.86 -6.63 12.10
CA GLU A 253 2.45 -6.03 13.30
C GLU A 253 3.32 -4.82 12.97
N LEU A 254 4.20 -4.93 11.97
CA LEU A 254 5.03 -3.83 11.50
C LEU A 254 4.19 -2.65 10.99
N GLY A 255 3.14 -2.92 10.21
CA GLY A 255 2.24 -1.88 9.69
C GLY A 255 1.55 -1.12 10.82
N ALA A 256 1.02 -1.83 11.82
CA ALA A 256 0.40 -1.24 13.00
C ALA A 256 1.41 -0.42 13.83
N ASP A 257 2.62 -0.92 14.01
CA ASP A 257 3.66 -0.26 14.79
C ASP A 257 4.23 0.97 14.06
N VAL A 258 4.40 0.92 12.74
CA VAL A 258 4.78 2.07 11.91
C VAL A 258 3.67 3.13 11.94
N ALA A 259 2.40 2.75 11.78
CA ALA A 259 1.29 3.69 11.90
C ALA A 259 1.25 4.34 13.29
N ALA A 260 1.43 3.56 14.35
CA ALA A 260 1.52 4.09 15.72
C ALA A 260 2.73 5.02 15.90
N GLN A 261 3.88 4.70 15.28
CA GLN A 261 5.08 5.53 15.34
C GLN A 261 4.91 6.85 14.58
N VAL A 262 4.32 6.82 13.38
CA VAL A 262 3.98 8.02 12.60
C VAL A 262 3.02 8.92 13.38
N LEU A 263 2.04 8.34 14.09
CA LEU A 263 1.13 9.07 14.98
C LEU A 263 1.81 9.59 16.26
N ARG A 264 2.95 9.04 16.66
CA ARG A 264 3.73 9.53 17.82
C ARG A 264 4.73 10.62 17.45
N ASP A 265 5.15 10.67 16.18
CA ASP A 265 6.12 11.64 15.68
C ASP A 265 5.51 13.05 15.61
N ARG A 266 5.91 13.89 16.58
CA ARG A 266 5.42 15.28 16.71
C ARG A 266 5.72 16.12 15.45
N PRO A 267 6.95 16.12 14.89
CA PRO A 267 7.23 16.77 13.61
C PRO A 267 6.33 16.34 12.46
N VAL A 268 6.08 15.04 12.28
CA VAL A 268 5.21 14.55 11.20
C VAL A 268 3.76 14.98 11.43
N ARG A 269 3.28 14.94 12.67
CA ARG A 269 1.95 15.44 13.04
C ARG A 269 1.78 16.92 12.78
N ALA A 270 2.75 17.75 13.19
CA ALA A 270 2.70 19.19 12.94
C ALA A 270 2.60 19.49 11.45
N ARG A 271 3.44 18.85 10.62
CA ARG A 271 3.40 18.98 9.16
C ARG A 271 2.09 18.51 8.55
N THR A 272 1.54 17.40 9.05
CA THR A 272 0.25 16.86 8.58
C THR A 272 -0.89 17.81 8.92
N SER A 273 -0.93 18.34 10.15
CA SER A 273 -1.92 19.33 10.58
C SER A 273 -1.81 20.63 9.79
N GLU A 274 -0.60 21.13 9.54
CA GLU A 274 -0.35 22.30 8.69
C GLU A 274 -0.83 22.06 7.25
N ALA A 275 -0.54 20.88 6.69
CA ALA A 275 -0.99 20.52 5.34
C ALA A 275 -2.52 20.42 5.25
N ILE A 276 -3.18 19.82 6.24
CA ILE A 276 -4.65 19.76 6.32
C ILE A 276 -5.24 21.17 6.46
N ALA A 277 -4.68 22.00 7.33
CA ALA A 277 -5.14 23.38 7.51
C ALA A 277 -4.97 24.21 6.23
N ALA A 278 -3.82 24.10 5.56
CA ALA A 278 -3.57 24.76 4.29
C ALA A 278 -4.52 24.28 3.19
N PHE A 279 -4.77 22.96 3.12
CA PHE A 279 -5.71 22.37 2.17
C PHE A 279 -7.13 22.88 2.38
N VAL A 280 -7.64 22.83 3.62
CA VAL A 280 -8.98 23.31 3.98
C VAL A 280 -9.08 24.81 3.71
N ALA A 281 -8.09 25.61 4.11
CA ALA A 281 -8.10 27.05 3.86
C ALA A 281 -8.12 27.39 2.37
N ALA A 282 -7.35 26.68 1.54
CA ALA A 282 -7.31 26.88 0.10
C ALA A 282 -8.64 26.54 -0.61
N HIS A 283 -9.45 25.67 0.00
CA HIS A 283 -10.67 25.15 -0.60
C HIS A 283 -11.95 25.47 0.20
N ALA A 284 -11.86 26.26 1.27
CA ALA A 284 -12.93 26.44 2.25
C ALA A 284 -14.26 26.91 1.64
N ARG A 285 -14.18 27.75 0.61
CA ARG A 285 -15.35 28.34 -0.08
C ARG A 285 -15.88 27.49 -1.23
N ALA A 286 -15.12 26.49 -1.67
CA ALA A 286 -15.53 25.65 -2.78
C ALA A 286 -16.46 24.54 -2.28
N PRO A 287 -17.53 24.20 -3.02
CA PRO A 287 -18.34 23.01 -2.74
C PRO A 287 -17.48 21.76 -2.69
N LEU A 288 -17.76 20.84 -1.76
CA LEU A 288 -17.02 19.59 -1.62
C LEU A 288 -16.93 18.82 -2.96
N GLY A 289 -18.01 18.76 -3.73
CA GLY A 289 -18.04 18.09 -5.03
C GLY A 289 -17.05 18.68 -6.04
N GLU A 290 -16.86 20.01 -6.04
CA GLU A 290 -15.89 20.67 -6.91
C GLU A 290 -14.46 20.36 -6.45
N VAL A 291 -14.20 20.40 -5.14
CA VAL A 291 -12.90 20.06 -4.56
C VAL A 291 -12.52 18.62 -4.91
N LEU A 292 -13.43 17.65 -4.67
CA LEU A 292 -13.22 16.25 -5.03
C LEU A 292 -12.97 16.09 -6.54
N GLY A 293 -13.75 16.78 -7.38
CA GLY A 293 -13.58 16.78 -8.83
C GLY A 293 -12.20 17.24 -9.30
N ARG A 294 -11.61 18.26 -8.65
CA ARG A 294 -10.24 18.73 -8.95
C ARG A 294 -9.17 17.66 -8.71
N PHE A 295 -9.42 16.73 -7.78
CA PHE A 295 -8.53 15.60 -7.49
C PHE A 295 -8.95 14.32 -8.24
N GLY A 296 -9.87 14.42 -9.20
CA GLY A 296 -10.35 13.28 -9.98
C GLY A 296 -11.24 12.31 -9.18
N ILE A 297 -11.76 12.75 -8.03
CA ILE A 297 -12.65 11.96 -7.19
C ILE A 297 -14.09 12.30 -7.60
N ALA A 298 -14.73 11.39 -8.34
CA ALA A 298 -16.14 11.49 -8.71
C ALA A 298 -16.88 10.30 -8.08
N PRO A 299 -17.50 10.47 -6.90
CA PRO A 299 -18.17 9.38 -6.21
C PRO A 299 -19.45 8.97 -6.98
N ALA A 300 -19.37 7.85 -7.71
CA ALA A 300 -20.53 7.17 -8.26
C ALA A 300 -21.00 6.12 -7.24
N LEU A 301 -21.96 6.50 -6.40
CA LEU A 301 -22.45 5.64 -5.33
C LEU A 301 -23.73 4.92 -5.75
N ASP A 302 -23.77 3.61 -5.54
CA ASP A 302 -25.02 2.85 -5.53
C ASP A 302 -25.72 3.11 -4.18
N PHE A 303 -26.64 4.07 -4.16
CA PHE A 303 -27.37 4.45 -2.95
C PHE A 303 -28.28 3.34 -2.43
N ASP A 304 -28.73 2.44 -3.30
CA ASP A 304 -29.57 1.31 -2.90
C ASP A 304 -28.74 0.26 -2.16
N ALA A 305 -27.55 -0.07 -2.70
CA ALA A 305 -26.61 -0.95 -2.02
C ALA A 305 -26.10 -0.35 -0.70
N LEU A 306 -25.79 0.95 -0.68
CA LEU A 306 -25.39 1.65 0.55
C LEU A 306 -26.49 1.67 1.60
N ALA A 307 -27.73 1.97 1.20
CA ALA A 307 -28.86 1.96 2.12
C ALA A 307 -29.08 0.55 2.70
N ALA A 308 -29.00 -0.49 1.87
CA ALA A 308 -29.11 -1.88 2.31
C ALA A 308 -28.00 -2.31 3.27
N ALA A 309 -26.77 -1.80 3.10
CA ALA A 309 -25.63 -2.10 3.96
C ALA A 309 -25.64 -1.31 5.28
N LEU A 310 -25.99 -0.02 5.23
CA LEU A 310 -25.93 0.88 6.38
C LEU A 310 -27.16 0.76 7.29
N TRP A 311 -28.35 0.54 6.74
CA TRP A 311 -29.58 0.53 7.52
C TRP A 311 -29.60 -0.53 8.64
N PRO A 312 -29.14 -1.78 8.43
CA PRO A 312 -29.04 -2.76 9.52
C PRO A 312 -28.14 -2.30 10.67
N LEU A 313 -27.06 -1.56 10.38
CA LEU A 313 -26.16 -1.01 11.38
C LEU A 313 -26.84 0.12 12.17
N VAL A 314 -27.49 1.05 11.47
CA VAL A 314 -28.27 2.14 12.08
C VAL A 314 -29.37 1.57 12.98
N ARG A 315 -30.14 0.60 12.47
CA ARG A 315 -31.19 -0.08 13.23
C ARG A 315 -30.65 -0.74 14.49
N SER A 316 -29.52 -1.44 14.37
CA SER A 316 -28.89 -2.13 15.51
C SER A 316 -28.37 -1.13 16.54
N ALA A 317 -27.75 -0.03 16.10
CA ALA A 317 -27.29 1.04 16.99
C ALA A 317 -28.47 1.70 17.73
N CYS A 318 -29.54 2.07 17.02
CA CYS A 318 -30.76 2.65 17.60
C CYS A 318 -31.48 1.68 18.57
N ALA A 319 -31.29 0.37 18.42
CA ALA A 319 -31.85 -0.62 19.34
C ALA A 319 -31.09 -0.72 20.66
N THR A 320 -29.85 -0.21 20.76
CA THR A 320 -29.02 -0.32 21.96
C THR A 320 -29.54 0.55 23.11
N GLY A 321 -29.37 0.08 24.34
CA GLY A 321 -29.78 0.80 25.56
C GLY A 321 -29.20 2.23 25.66
N PRO A 322 -27.89 2.45 25.41
CA PRO A 322 -27.30 3.79 25.46
C PRO A 322 -27.90 4.78 24.47
N VAL A 323 -28.17 4.35 23.22
CA VAL A 323 -28.75 5.24 22.20
C VAL A 323 -30.21 5.57 22.52
N ARG A 324 -30.99 4.61 23.02
CA ARG A 324 -32.36 4.86 23.49
C ARG A 324 -32.40 5.82 24.67
N ALA A 325 -31.49 5.66 25.63
CA ALA A 325 -31.38 6.56 26.78
C ALA A 325 -31.03 7.99 26.36
N TRP A 326 -30.14 8.15 25.38
CA TRP A 326 -29.82 9.47 24.81
C TRP A 326 -31.01 10.07 24.03
N LEU A 327 -31.73 9.28 23.23
CA LEU A 327 -32.93 9.75 22.54
C LEU A 327 -34.01 10.18 23.53
N ALA A 328 -34.19 9.42 24.61
CA ALA A 328 -35.07 9.79 25.70
C ALA A 328 -34.66 11.12 26.32
N SER A 329 -33.37 11.32 26.64
CA SER A 329 -32.91 12.57 27.27
C SER A 329 -33.17 13.80 26.41
N VAL A 330 -33.02 13.71 25.08
CA VAL A 330 -33.34 14.83 24.16
C VAL A 330 -34.83 15.19 24.21
N VAL A 331 -35.70 14.19 24.28
CA VAL A 331 -37.15 14.43 24.42
C VAL A 331 -37.45 14.98 25.81
N GLU A 332 -36.80 14.48 26.85
CA GLU A 332 -36.96 14.97 28.21
C GLU A 332 -36.57 16.44 28.33
N GLU A 333 -35.40 16.83 27.82
CA GLU A 333 -34.94 18.22 27.78
C GLU A 333 -35.96 19.14 27.07
N PHE A 334 -36.56 18.68 25.97
CA PHE A 334 -37.59 19.44 25.26
C PHE A 334 -38.83 19.68 26.15
N PHE A 335 -39.33 18.66 26.84
CA PHE A 335 -40.51 18.79 27.69
C PHE A 335 -40.21 19.53 29.00
N ASP A 336 -39.02 19.38 29.56
CA ASP A 336 -38.58 20.09 30.77
C ASP A 336 -38.36 21.59 30.51
N GLY A 337 -38.06 21.96 29.25
CA GLY A 337 -37.98 23.35 28.81
C GLY A 337 -39.32 24.04 28.56
N LEU A 338 -40.45 23.32 28.65
CA LEU A 338 -41.79 23.92 28.47
C LEU A 338 -42.23 24.65 29.74
N PRO A 339 -42.82 25.86 29.64
CA PRO A 339 -43.34 26.58 30.79
C PRO A 339 -44.50 25.81 31.46
N ASP A 340 -44.59 25.85 32.80
CA ASP A 340 -45.59 25.13 33.60
C ASP A 340 -47.06 25.47 33.22
N GLY A 341 -47.28 26.57 32.50
CA GLY A 341 -48.56 26.98 31.93
C GLY A 341 -48.47 27.23 30.43
N LEU A 342 -48.73 26.22 29.61
CA LEU A 342 -49.15 26.42 28.22
C LEU A 342 -50.62 26.86 28.25
N GLU A 343 -50.87 28.17 28.28
CA GLU A 343 -52.20 28.70 27.94
C GLU A 343 -52.41 28.48 26.43
N PRO A 344 -53.57 27.93 26.01
CA PRO A 344 -53.87 27.84 24.59
C PRO A 344 -53.93 29.26 24.02
N SER A 345 -53.11 29.54 22.99
CA SER A 345 -53.29 30.71 22.16
C SER A 345 -54.75 30.74 21.67
N ALA A 346 -55.41 31.87 21.90
CA ALA A 346 -56.79 32.13 21.50
C ALA A 346 -57.04 31.91 20.01
#